data_AF-A0A926H959-F1
#
_entry.id   AF-A0A926H959-F1
#
_cell.length_a   1.000
_cell.length_b   1.000
_cell.length_c   1.000
_cell.angle_alpha   90.00
_cell.angle_beta   90.00
_cell.angle_gamma   90.00
#
_symmetry.space_group_name_H-M   'P 1'
#
loop_
_entity.id
_entity.type
_entity.pdbx_description
1 polymer ?
#
loop_
_entity_poly.entity_id
_entity_poly.type
_entity_poly.pdbx_seq_one_letter_code
_entity_poly.pdbx_strand_id
1 'polypeptide(L)'
;MDKFQHSSVPACRVGATPEQIAREADRAVLYGAILAAQRPATRIKPHLVEAVAALTPAVRAFLQGAQGDEANFALEYARACGGEAFLVGKRSVPGTDATI
;
A
#
# COMPACT_ATOMS: atom_id res chain seq x y z
N MET A 1 40.73 16.55 3.18
CA MET A 1 39.59 16.29 2.27
C MET A 1 38.98 14.96 2.70
N ASP A 2 38.10 15.01 3.70
CA ASP A 2 37.45 13.82 4.23
C ASP A 2 36.38 13.32 3.27
N LYS A 3 36.51 12.04 2.91
CA LYS A 3 35.59 11.34 2.02
C LYS A 3 34.23 11.23 2.72
N PHE A 4 33.16 11.74 2.10
CA PHE A 4 31.79 11.50 2.54
C PHE A 4 31.52 9.99 2.55
N GLN A 5 31.65 9.35 3.73
CA GLN A 5 31.15 8.00 3.96
C GLN A 5 29.64 8.04 3.74
N HIS A 6 29.19 7.48 2.61
CA HIS A 6 27.78 7.25 2.39
C HIS A 6 27.35 6.18 3.39
N SER A 7 26.59 6.60 4.40
CA SER A 7 25.86 5.65 5.24
C SER A 7 25.00 4.78 4.32
N SER A 8 25.14 3.46 4.41
CA SER A 8 24.32 2.51 3.65
C SER A 8 22.84 2.53 4.06
N VAL A 9 22.53 3.23 5.15
CA VAL A 9 21.18 3.42 5.66
C VAL A 9 20.54 4.63 4.94
N PRO A 10 19.42 4.43 4.22
CA PRO A 10 18.67 5.53 3.63
C PRO A 10 18.30 6.58 4.67
N ALA A 11 18.34 7.86 4.29
CA ALA A 11 18.04 8.97 5.21
C ALA A 11 16.68 8.82 5.92
N CYS A 12 15.68 8.27 5.24
CA CYS A 12 14.35 8.01 5.82
C CYS A 12 14.33 6.93 6.91
N ARG A 13 15.43 6.20 7.13
CA ARG A 13 15.57 5.16 8.16
C ARG A 13 16.48 5.57 9.32
N VAL A 14 17.12 6.74 9.25
CA VAL A 14 17.96 7.23 10.34
C VAL A 14 17.07 7.56 11.55
N GLY A 15 17.33 6.90 12.68
CA GLY A 15 16.56 7.07 13.91
C GLY A 15 15.17 6.41 13.92
N ALA A 16 14.84 5.61 12.89
CA ALA A 16 13.57 4.89 12.84
C ALA A 16 13.55 3.71 13.82
N THR A 17 12.45 3.53 14.53
CA THR A 17 12.25 2.37 15.40
C THR A 17 11.90 1.12 14.58
N PRO A 18 12.11 -0.10 15.12
CA PRO A 18 11.70 -1.33 14.45
C PRO A 18 10.22 -1.34 14.05
N GLU A 19 9.34 -0.78 14.89
CA GLU A 19 7.90 -0.68 14.64
C GLU A 19 7.59 0.25 13.46
N GLN A 20 8.32 1.36 13.34
CA GLN A 20 8.19 2.26 12.19
C GLN A 20 8.65 1.60 10.89
N ILE A 21 9.71 0.80 10.95
CA ILE A 21 10.21 0.03 9.79
C ILE A 21 9.19 -1.04 9.40
N ALA A 22 8.61 -1.75 10.36
CA ALA A 22 7.56 -2.74 10.11
C ALA A 22 6.31 -2.09 9.48
N ARG A 23 5.86 -0.95 10.03
CA ARG A 23 4.74 -0.18 9.48
C ARG A 23 4.99 0.27 8.04
N GLU A 24 6.22 0.67 7.71
CA GLU A 24 6.59 1.00 6.33
C GLU A 24 6.55 -0.22 5.41
N ALA A 25 7.00 -1.38 5.91
CA ALA A 25 6.95 -2.62 5.14
C ALA A 25 5.50 -3.02 4.82
N ASP A 26 4.60 -2.95 5.82
CA ASP A 26 3.17 -3.19 5.62
C ASP A 26 2.55 -2.20 4.63
N ARG A 27 2.96 -0.94 4.71
CA ARG A 27 2.50 0.09 3.78
C ARG A 27 2.97 -0.18 2.35
N ALA A 28 4.18 -0.71 2.16
CA ALA A 28 4.66 -1.14 0.85
C ALA A 28 3.82 -2.32 0.28
N VAL A 29 3.38 -3.24 1.14
CA VAL A 29 2.45 -4.32 0.75
C VAL A 29 1.11 -3.75 0.31
N LEU A 30 0.52 -2.80 1.07
CA LEU A 30 -0.72 -2.12 0.69
C LEU A 30 -0.61 -1.47 -0.70
N TYR A 31 0.47 -0.72 -0.95
CA TYR A 31 0.68 -0.06 -2.24
C TYR A 31 0.85 -1.06 -3.38
N GLY A 32 1.55 -2.16 -3.14
CA GLY A 32 1.66 -3.26 -4.10
C GLY A 32 0.30 -3.88 -4.42
N ALA A 33 -0.53 -4.13 -3.41
CA ALA A 33 -1.87 -4.70 -3.59
C ALA A 33 -2.81 -3.76 -4.36
N ILE A 34 -2.77 -2.45 -4.07
CA ILE A 34 -3.52 -1.43 -4.83
C ILE A 34 -3.08 -1.44 -6.30
N LEU A 35 -1.76 -1.43 -6.55
CA LEU A 35 -1.22 -1.47 -7.91
C LEU A 35 -1.62 -2.76 -8.65
N ALA A 36 -1.54 -3.92 -8.00
CA ALA A 36 -1.92 -5.20 -8.59
C ALA A 36 -3.44 -5.29 -8.86
N ALA A 37 -4.27 -4.72 -7.98
CA ALA A 37 -5.71 -4.66 -8.15
C ALA A 37 -6.13 -3.79 -9.34
N GLN A 38 -5.44 -2.65 -9.56
CA GLN A 38 -5.74 -1.72 -10.66
C GLN A 38 -5.03 -2.07 -11.97
N ARG A 39 -3.85 -2.69 -11.90
CA ARG A 39 -2.97 -3.01 -13.04
C ARG A 39 -2.37 -4.41 -12.85
N PRO A 40 -3.07 -5.46 -13.31
CA PRO A 40 -2.66 -6.86 -13.06
C PRO A 40 -1.28 -7.24 -13.61
N ALA A 41 -0.77 -6.53 -14.62
CA ALA A 41 0.56 -6.78 -15.21
C ALA A 41 1.72 -6.13 -14.42
N THR A 42 1.44 -5.49 -13.26
CA THR A 42 2.47 -4.82 -12.47
C THR A 42 3.47 -5.81 -11.89
N ARG A 43 4.77 -5.54 -12.08
CA ARG A 43 5.83 -6.33 -11.45
C ARG A 43 6.00 -5.91 -9.99
N ILE A 44 5.80 -6.87 -9.09
CA ILE A 44 6.01 -6.71 -7.65
C ILE A 44 7.40 -7.22 -7.29
N LYS A 45 8.06 -6.56 -6.32
CA LYS A 45 9.37 -7.01 -5.84
C LYS A 45 9.24 -8.42 -5.25
N PRO A 46 10.19 -9.35 -5.51
CA PRO A 46 10.05 -10.75 -5.11
C PRO A 46 9.69 -10.97 -3.64
N HIS A 47 10.34 -10.26 -2.72
CA HIS A 47 10.09 -10.37 -1.27
C HIS A 47 8.73 -9.83 -0.80
N LEU A 48 7.95 -9.18 -1.68
CA LEU A 48 6.60 -8.70 -1.38
C LEU A 48 5.51 -9.50 -2.09
N VAL A 49 5.86 -10.40 -3.03
CA VAL A 49 4.90 -11.04 -3.95
C VAL A 49 3.81 -11.77 -3.19
N GLU A 50 4.18 -12.60 -2.21
CA GLU A 50 3.23 -13.41 -1.45
C GLU A 50 2.28 -12.53 -0.62
N ALA A 51 2.83 -11.56 0.12
CA ALA A 51 2.04 -10.64 0.94
C ALA A 51 1.08 -9.78 0.10
N VAL A 52 1.57 -9.28 -1.05
CA VAL A 52 0.75 -8.50 -1.99
C VAL A 52 -0.36 -9.38 -2.58
N ALA A 53 -0.05 -10.59 -3.01
CA ALA A 53 -1.05 -11.51 -3.56
C ALA A 53 -2.14 -11.84 -2.54
N ALA A 54 -1.77 -12.06 -1.28
CA ALA A 54 -2.71 -12.34 -0.19
C ALA A 54 -3.67 -11.16 0.09
N LEU A 55 -3.17 -9.91 0.04
CA LEU A 55 -3.97 -8.71 0.32
C LEU A 55 -4.81 -8.24 -0.88
N THR A 56 -4.45 -8.63 -2.11
CA THR A 56 -5.06 -8.11 -3.34
C THR A 56 -6.59 -8.33 -3.44
N PRO A 57 -7.17 -9.50 -3.07
CA PRO A 57 -8.62 -9.70 -3.13
C PRO A 57 -9.40 -8.69 -2.27
N ALA A 58 -8.96 -8.50 -1.03
CA ALA A 58 -9.55 -7.54 -0.09
C ALA A 58 -9.48 -6.10 -0.61
N VAL A 59 -8.32 -5.69 -1.12
CA VAL A 59 -8.14 -4.36 -1.72
C VAL A 59 -9.04 -4.19 -2.94
N ARG A 60 -9.14 -5.21 -3.81
CA ARG A 60 -10.04 -5.17 -4.96
C ARG A 60 -11.50 -5.00 -4.55
N ALA A 61 -11.97 -5.76 -3.56
CA ALA A 61 -13.31 -5.64 -3.01
C ALA A 61 -13.58 -4.21 -2.51
N PHE A 62 -12.65 -3.63 -1.73
CA PHE A 62 -12.74 -2.25 -1.27
C PHE A 62 -12.82 -1.24 -2.43
N LEU A 63 -11.93 -1.35 -3.42
CA LEU A 63 -11.86 -0.42 -4.56
C LEU A 63 -13.13 -0.46 -5.42
N GLN A 64 -13.77 -1.62 -5.53
CA GLN A 64 -15.04 -1.82 -6.25
C GLN A 64 -16.26 -1.35 -5.44
N GLY A 65 -16.04 -0.91 -4.21
CA GLY A 65 -17.10 -0.43 -3.33
C GLY A 65 -17.94 -1.53 -2.70
N ALA A 66 -17.46 -2.78 -2.69
CA ALA A 66 -18.10 -3.88 -2.00
C ALA A 66 -18.28 -3.57 -0.51
N GLN A 67 -19.35 -4.12 0.07
CA GLN A 67 -19.62 -4.08 1.50
C GLN A 67 -19.44 -5.49 2.03
N GLY A 68 -18.62 -5.67 3.06
CA GLY A 68 -18.34 -6.98 3.64
C GLY A 68 -16.94 -7.08 4.23
N ASP A 69 -16.67 -8.24 4.83
CA ASP A 69 -15.47 -8.48 5.65
C ASP A 69 -14.17 -8.28 4.86
N GLU A 70 -14.13 -8.66 3.59
CA GLU A 70 -12.95 -8.45 2.73
C GLU A 70 -12.64 -6.96 2.52
N ALA A 71 -13.66 -6.14 2.22
CA ALA A 71 -13.47 -4.70 2.04
C ALA A 71 -13.08 -4.02 3.36
N ASN A 72 -13.68 -4.45 4.47
CA ASN A 72 -13.35 -3.97 5.81
C ASN A 72 -11.90 -4.33 6.19
N PHE A 73 -11.47 -5.56 5.89
CA PHE A 73 -10.11 -6.01 6.15
C PHE A 73 -9.07 -5.14 5.43
N ALA A 74 -9.30 -4.78 4.16
CA ALA A 74 -8.40 -3.87 3.45
C ALA A 74 -8.30 -2.48 4.12
N LEU A 75 -9.43 -1.96 4.62
CA LEU A 75 -9.47 -0.68 5.32
C LEU A 75 -8.75 -0.75 6.68
N GLU A 76 -8.96 -1.82 7.45
CA GLU A 76 -8.29 -2.04 8.72
C GLU A 76 -6.77 -2.18 8.54
N TYR A 77 -6.34 -2.96 7.54
CA TYR A 77 -4.93 -3.09 7.17
C TYR A 77 -4.33 -1.72 6.82
N ALA A 78 -5.05 -0.93 6.02
CA ALA A 78 -4.61 0.41 5.65
C ALA A 78 -4.53 1.37 6.85
N ARG A 79 -5.44 1.28 7.82
CA ARG A 79 -5.37 2.05 9.07
C ARG A 79 -4.14 1.68 9.89
N ALA A 80 -3.92 0.40 10.10
CA ALA A 80 -2.78 -0.12 10.86
C ALA A 80 -1.44 0.38 10.28
N CYS A 81 -1.27 0.34 8.95
CA CYS A 81 -0.06 0.82 8.30
C CYS A 81 -0.02 2.33 8.01
N GLY A 82 -1.10 3.08 8.32
CA GLY A 82 -1.19 4.52 8.05
C GLY A 82 -1.39 4.90 6.58
N GLY A 83 -1.89 3.97 5.77
CA GLY A 83 -2.22 4.14 4.36
C GLY A 83 -3.71 4.39 4.06
N GLU A 84 -4.57 4.60 5.07
CA GLU A 84 -6.02 4.78 4.89
C GLU A 84 -6.37 5.87 3.87
N ALA A 85 -5.83 7.08 4.03
CA ALA A 85 -6.12 8.19 3.12
C ALA A 85 -5.75 7.87 1.67
N PHE A 86 -4.65 7.13 1.46
CA PHE A 86 -4.24 6.70 0.14
C PHE A 86 -5.22 5.67 -0.44
N LEU A 87 -5.59 4.64 0.32
CA LEU A 87 -6.56 3.62 -0.12
C LEU A 87 -7.93 4.24 -0.44
N VAL A 88 -8.45 5.10 0.44
CA VAL A 88 -9.73 5.80 0.24
C VAL A 88 -9.70 6.64 -1.03
N GLY A 89 -8.61 7.37 -1.27
CA GLY A 89 -8.43 8.17 -2.49
C GLY A 89 -8.30 7.36 -3.79
N LYS A 90 -8.22 6.01 -3.71
CA LYS A 90 -8.22 5.12 -4.88
C LYS A 90 -9.57 4.45 -5.16
N ARG A 91 -10.51 4.51 -4.21
CA ARG A 91 -11.85 3.93 -4.39
C ARG A 91 -12.56 4.66 -5.53
N SER A 92 -13.10 3.91 -6.48
CA SER A 92 -13.95 4.50 -7.52
C SER A 92 -15.18 5.09 -6.86
N VAL A 93 -15.42 6.39 -7.04
CA VAL A 93 -16.70 7.01 -6.65
C VAL A 93 -17.70 6.67 -7.75
N PRO A 94 -18.79 5.95 -7.48
CA PRO A 94 -19.89 5.88 -8.43
C PRO A 94 -20.52 7.28 -8.51
N GLY A 95 -20.37 7.97 -9.64
CA GLY A 95 -21.14 9.19 -9.93
C GLY A 95 -20.41 10.53 -9.84
N THR A 96 -19.25 10.68 -10.48
CA THR A 96 -18.86 12.00 -11.02
C THR A 96 -18.76 11.88 -12.53
N ASP A 97 -19.94 11.88 -13.15
CA ASP A 97 -20.09 12.15 -14.57
C ASP A 97 -19.81 13.64 -14.78
N ALA A 98 -18.87 13.97 -15.66
CA ALA A 98 -18.74 15.31 -16.22
C ALA A 98 -18.53 15.14 -17.71
N THR A 99 -19.66 15.04 -18.40
CA THR A 99 -19.86 15.51 -19.76
C THR A 99 -19.07 16.81 -20.00
N ILE A 100 -18.17 16.79 -20.98
CA ILE A 100 -17.88 17.92 -21.88
C ILE A 100 -17.77 17.34 -23.29
#